data_AF-A0A919KQH2-F1
#
_entry.id   AF-A0A919KQH2-F1
#
_cell.length_a   1.000
_cell.length_b   1.000
_cell.length_c   1.000
_cell.angle_alpha   90.00
_cell.angle_beta   90.00
_cell.angle_gamma   90.00
#
_symmetry.space_group_name_H-M   'P 1'
#
loop_
_entity.id
_entity.type
_entity.pdbx_description
1 polymer ?
#
loop_
_entity_poly.entity_id
_entity_poly.type
_entity_poly.pdbx_seq_one_letter_code
_entity_poly.pdbx_strand_id
1 'polypeptide(L)'
;MDGLRAPVTARDLDDWFGPAEVRRLPAGLLPGALVHEPSRRFLTRVGLPLRAAGLELDADAVAPWPTLSAVLGEDVLDGGRLLVIGAPAYGDGLLVLDAVGGAVHLATRRPGPPAEPDLELIASGLAGLVRLLREAVALRRGAADPAAGPLRRGPAACRRVIAAAEERMRELDPAPFGTDGSAPYWSTLVRAEGLRWGASRGDGTGLAFDLAPELVAELGEPVRHPAAGLPAALTHGPTGRLLTELGLPAGHRLLRDVSRQLLPLAEAEPWRFDEDLDEAEDDRPHQRDFLRIGGWPYDCGIVLDGRTGRVEVTAGDGEEGWPEAYLNQDLSALLLMCWTVDRIRAEHGRGAAGPRRGGRRVFDPSALLEGLLEELLAEIDPAAFASERRPWRGLAEDGHMGGLIG
;
A
#
# COMPACT_ATOMS: atom_id res chain seq x y z
N MET A 1 -28.29 -14.66 -4.26
CA MET A 1 -27.02 -14.84 -4.99
C MET A 1 -27.08 -14.39 -6.47
N ASP A 2 -28.23 -14.01 -7.03
CA ASP A 2 -28.33 -13.62 -8.47
C ASP A 2 -27.83 -12.20 -8.83
N GLY A 3 -27.49 -11.35 -7.84
CA GLY A 3 -27.15 -9.95 -8.08
C GLY A 3 -25.73 -9.68 -8.60
N LEU A 4 -24.75 -10.53 -8.29
CA LEU A 4 -23.33 -10.28 -8.61
C LEU A 4 -23.02 -10.42 -10.11
N ARG A 5 -23.88 -11.10 -10.87
CA ARG A 5 -23.71 -11.31 -12.32
C ARG A 5 -24.61 -10.45 -13.20
N ALA A 6 -25.43 -9.57 -12.62
CA ALA A 6 -26.28 -8.66 -13.37
C ALA A 6 -25.47 -7.79 -14.35
N PRO A 7 -25.93 -7.58 -15.60
CA PRO A 7 -25.18 -6.81 -16.59
C PRO A 7 -24.73 -5.46 -16.05
N VAL A 8 -23.44 -5.13 -16.19
CA VAL A 8 -22.92 -3.81 -15.79
C VAL A 8 -23.52 -2.75 -16.70
N THR A 9 -24.13 -1.72 -16.11
CA THR A 9 -24.76 -0.62 -16.83
C THR A 9 -23.90 0.65 -16.80
N ALA A 10 -24.24 1.61 -17.66
CA ALA A 10 -23.62 2.94 -17.65
C ALA A 10 -23.77 3.62 -16.27
N ARG A 11 -24.96 3.51 -15.69
CA ARG A 11 -25.28 4.06 -14.37
C ARG A 11 -24.43 3.41 -13.29
N ASP A 12 -24.27 2.09 -13.31
CA ASP A 12 -23.40 1.40 -12.34
C ASP A 12 -21.99 1.98 -12.41
N LEU A 13 -21.45 2.21 -13.61
CA LEU A 13 -20.12 2.74 -13.78
C LEU A 13 -19.98 4.18 -13.26
N ASP A 14 -20.96 5.04 -13.55
CA ASP A 14 -21.00 6.42 -13.06
C ASP A 14 -21.15 6.45 -11.53
N ASP A 15 -21.96 5.56 -10.94
CA ASP A 15 -22.15 5.43 -9.49
C ASP A 15 -20.89 4.87 -8.81
N TRP A 16 -20.16 3.96 -9.47
CA TRP A 16 -18.96 3.34 -8.91
C TRP A 16 -17.73 4.23 -9.00
N PHE A 17 -17.50 4.93 -10.11
CA PHE A 17 -16.25 5.66 -10.34
C PHE A 17 -16.44 7.18 -10.40
N GLY A 18 -17.67 7.66 -10.56
CA GLY A 18 -17.98 9.05 -10.80
C GLY A 18 -18.07 9.33 -12.32
N PRO A 19 -19.08 10.08 -12.78
CA PRO A 19 -19.32 10.28 -14.22
C PRO A 19 -18.17 11.02 -14.94
N ALA A 20 -17.41 11.85 -14.22
CA ALA A 20 -16.24 12.55 -14.76
C ALA A 20 -15.02 11.64 -14.93
N GLU A 21 -14.98 10.52 -14.20
CA GLU A 21 -13.88 9.54 -14.23
C GLU A 21 -14.26 8.33 -15.10
N VAL A 22 -15.30 8.44 -15.93
CA VAL A 22 -15.78 7.39 -16.83
C VAL A 22 -15.77 7.88 -18.27
N ARG A 23 -15.13 7.11 -19.14
CA ARG A 23 -15.08 7.41 -20.58
C ARG A 23 -15.83 6.39 -21.40
N ARG A 24 -16.67 6.89 -22.28
CA ARG A 24 -17.41 6.14 -23.30
C ARG A 24 -16.91 6.56 -24.66
N LEU A 25 -16.61 5.59 -25.52
CA LEU A 25 -16.06 5.86 -26.85
C LEU A 25 -17.20 5.95 -27.87
N PRO A 26 -17.27 7.02 -28.68
CA PRO A 26 -18.11 7.04 -29.87
C PRO A 26 -17.82 5.84 -30.77
N ALA A 27 -18.84 5.25 -31.38
CA ALA A 27 -18.68 4.06 -32.22
C ALA A 27 -17.72 4.28 -33.40
N GLY A 28 -17.65 5.50 -33.94
CA GLY A 28 -16.74 5.88 -35.02
C GLY A 28 -15.28 6.03 -34.60
N LEU A 29 -14.99 6.04 -33.29
CA LEU A 29 -13.63 6.10 -32.75
C LEU A 29 -13.11 4.73 -32.31
N LEU A 30 -13.93 3.66 -32.42
CA LEU A 30 -13.44 2.30 -32.14
C LEU A 30 -12.52 1.83 -33.27
N PRO A 31 -11.33 1.26 -32.96
CA PRO A 31 -10.47 0.67 -33.97
C PRO A 31 -11.21 -0.37 -34.82
N GLY A 32 -10.96 -0.39 -36.14
CA GLY A 32 -11.57 -1.36 -37.05
C GLY A 32 -11.20 -2.81 -36.74
N ALA A 33 -10.01 -3.02 -36.14
CA ALA A 33 -9.55 -4.32 -35.68
C ALA A 33 -10.41 -4.90 -34.53
N LEU A 34 -11.09 -4.05 -33.74
CA LEU A 34 -11.97 -4.49 -32.65
C LEU A 34 -13.26 -5.08 -33.21
N VAL A 35 -13.27 -6.40 -33.43
CA VAL A 35 -14.42 -7.14 -33.98
C VAL A 35 -15.27 -7.82 -32.88
N HIS A 36 -14.75 -7.90 -31.66
CA HIS A 36 -15.49 -8.47 -30.53
C HIS A 36 -16.68 -7.59 -30.13
N GLU A 37 -17.87 -7.93 -30.61
CA GLU A 37 -19.10 -7.14 -30.44
C GLU A 37 -19.47 -6.83 -28.97
N PRO A 38 -19.32 -7.75 -28.00
CA PRO A 38 -19.52 -7.41 -26.59
C PRO A 38 -18.61 -6.27 -26.11
N SER A 39 -17.32 -6.27 -26.50
CA SER A 39 -16.39 -5.19 -26.12
C SER A 39 -16.76 -3.86 -26.79
N ARG A 40 -17.13 -3.89 -28.08
CA ARG A 40 -17.60 -2.68 -28.80
C ARG A 40 -18.82 -2.05 -28.11
N ARG A 41 -19.81 -2.86 -27.75
CA ARG A 41 -21.00 -2.38 -27.02
C ARG A 41 -20.67 -1.88 -25.63
N PHE A 42 -19.77 -2.54 -24.92
CA PHE A 42 -19.36 -2.12 -23.59
C PHE A 42 -18.69 -0.73 -23.64
N LEU A 43 -17.72 -0.54 -24.54
CA LEU A 43 -17.01 0.75 -24.68
C LEU A 43 -17.92 1.90 -25.11
N THR A 44 -18.92 1.64 -25.94
CA THR A 44 -19.83 2.66 -26.45
C THR A 44 -20.96 3.00 -25.49
N ARG A 45 -21.51 2.00 -24.78
CA ARG A 45 -22.71 2.18 -23.94
C ARG A 45 -22.38 2.29 -22.46
N VAL A 46 -21.39 1.57 -21.97
CA VAL A 46 -21.05 1.47 -20.55
C VAL A 46 -19.85 2.35 -20.23
N GLY A 47 -18.73 2.12 -20.94
CA GLY A 47 -17.47 2.86 -20.79
C GLY A 47 -16.44 2.12 -19.95
N LEU A 48 -15.31 2.78 -19.70
CA LEU A 48 -14.26 2.35 -18.77
C LEU A 48 -13.95 3.48 -17.79
N PRO A 49 -13.57 3.17 -16.53
CA PRO A 49 -13.00 4.17 -15.65
C PRO A 49 -11.68 4.67 -16.24
N LEU A 50 -11.31 5.93 -15.98
CA LEU A 50 -10.03 6.49 -16.44
C LEU A 50 -8.84 5.84 -15.70
N ARG A 51 -9.04 5.55 -14.42
CA ARG A 51 -8.05 4.94 -13.53
C ARG A 51 -8.75 4.21 -12.40
N ALA A 52 -8.24 3.06 -12.01
CA ALA A 52 -8.68 2.32 -10.83
C ALA A 52 -7.67 1.22 -10.51
N ALA A 53 -7.53 0.88 -9.22
CA ALA A 53 -6.81 -0.33 -8.79
C ALA A 53 -5.32 -0.38 -9.23
N GLY A 54 -4.67 0.78 -9.44
CA GLY A 54 -3.30 0.84 -9.96
C GLY A 54 -3.19 0.61 -11.47
N LEU A 55 -4.31 0.63 -12.21
CA LEU A 55 -4.34 0.69 -13.67
C LEU A 55 -4.79 2.08 -14.13
N GLU A 56 -4.08 2.62 -15.10
CA GLU A 56 -4.44 3.80 -15.88
C GLU A 56 -4.97 3.33 -17.24
N LEU A 57 -6.25 3.56 -17.51
CA LEU A 57 -6.90 3.14 -18.74
C LEU A 57 -6.88 4.32 -19.74
N ASP A 58 -5.65 4.67 -20.16
CA ASP A 58 -5.21 5.79 -21.03
C ASP A 58 -6.36 6.64 -21.59
N ALA A 59 -6.86 7.50 -20.71
CA ALA A 59 -7.98 8.42 -20.84
C ALA A 59 -7.80 9.49 -21.94
N ASP A 60 -6.54 9.72 -22.31
CA ASP A 60 -6.11 10.92 -23.05
C ASP A 60 -5.64 10.61 -24.46
N ALA A 61 -5.40 9.34 -24.79
CA ALA A 61 -5.25 8.91 -26.18
C ALA A 61 -6.52 9.23 -26.99
N VAL A 62 -6.47 10.32 -27.76
CA VAL A 62 -7.38 10.57 -28.86
C VAL A 62 -7.26 9.36 -29.78
N ALA A 63 -8.33 8.55 -29.81
CA ALA A 63 -8.44 7.36 -30.64
C ALA A 63 -7.89 7.56 -32.07
N PRO A 64 -7.34 6.50 -32.69
CA PRO A 64 -7.48 5.10 -32.29
C PRO A 64 -6.39 4.59 -31.34
N TRP A 65 -6.77 3.66 -30.45
CA TRP A 65 -5.82 2.90 -29.65
C TRP A 65 -4.81 2.16 -30.54
N PRO A 66 -3.49 2.30 -30.28
CA PRO A 66 -2.48 1.63 -31.08
C PRO A 66 -2.49 0.12 -30.83
N THR A 67 -2.01 -0.64 -31.81
CA THR A 67 -1.72 -2.07 -31.61
C THR A 67 -0.49 -2.23 -30.72
N LEU A 68 -0.36 -3.37 -30.07
CA LEU A 68 0.80 -3.67 -29.23
C LEU A 68 2.11 -3.61 -30.03
N SER A 69 2.10 -4.13 -31.25
CA SER A 69 3.23 -4.02 -32.20
C SER A 69 3.59 -2.57 -32.56
N ALA A 70 2.62 -1.66 -32.63
CA ALA A 70 2.90 -0.25 -32.89
C ALA A 70 3.62 0.44 -31.71
N VAL A 71 3.38 -0.03 -30.47
CA VAL A 71 4.00 0.53 -29.27
C VAL A 71 5.35 -0.12 -28.94
N LEU A 72 5.44 -1.46 -29.03
CA LEU A 72 6.61 -2.23 -28.61
C LEU A 72 7.59 -2.53 -29.75
N GLY A 73 7.23 -2.30 -31.01
CA GLY A 73 8.06 -2.54 -32.20
C GLY A 73 7.45 -3.56 -33.17
N GLU A 74 7.74 -3.39 -34.47
CA GLU A 74 7.18 -4.20 -35.56
C GLU A 74 7.56 -5.69 -35.50
N ASP A 75 8.57 -6.05 -34.71
CA ASP A 75 9.00 -7.45 -34.51
C ASP A 75 8.13 -8.22 -33.49
N VAL A 76 7.16 -7.56 -32.86
CA VAL A 76 6.17 -8.19 -31.97
C VAL A 76 5.08 -8.88 -32.79
N LEU A 77 4.94 -10.19 -32.61
CA LEU A 77 3.96 -11.00 -33.34
C LEU A 77 2.59 -11.01 -32.65
N ASP A 78 1.89 -9.87 -32.66
CA ASP A 78 0.52 -9.76 -32.14
C ASP A 78 -0.57 -9.93 -33.22
N GLY A 79 -0.19 -9.95 -34.50
CA GLY A 79 -1.12 -10.02 -35.63
C GLY A 79 -2.07 -8.80 -35.69
N GLY A 80 -1.70 -7.68 -35.07
CA GLY A 80 -2.55 -6.49 -34.97
C GLY A 80 -3.81 -6.64 -34.12
N ARG A 81 -3.92 -7.73 -33.33
CA ARG A 81 -5.13 -8.03 -32.55
C ARG A 81 -5.13 -7.46 -31.13
N LEU A 82 -3.97 -7.10 -30.58
CA LEU A 82 -3.86 -6.62 -29.22
C LEU A 82 -3.86 -5.09 -29.24
N LEU A 83 -4.91 -4.47 -28.70
CA LEU A 83 -5.05 -3.02 -28.64
C LEU A 83 -4.59 -2.53 -27.28
N VAL A 84 -3.69 -1.55 -27.23
CA VAL A 84 -3.24 -0.96 -25.96
C VAL A 84 -4.33 -0.03 -25.45
N ILE A 85 -4.92 -0.39 -24.31
CA ILE A 85 -6.04 0.33 -23.68
C ILE A 85 -5.64 1.06 -22.40
N GLY A 86 -4.37 0.95 -22.01
CA GLY A 86 -3.84 1.54 -20.79
C GLY A 86 -2.48 0.95 -20.38
N ALA A 87 -2.08 1.27 -19.15
CA ALA A 87 -0.90 0.75 -18.49
C ALA A 87 -1.14 0.64 -16.98
N PRO A 88 -0.43 -0.24 -16.26
CA PRO A 88 -0.28 -0.11 -14.82
C PRO A 88 0.40 1.22 -14.46
N ALA A 89 0.05 1.80 -13.31
CA ALA A 89 0.72 2.99 -12.75
C ALA A 89 2.12 2.67 -12.17
N TYR A 90 2.64 1.47 -12.45
CA TYR A 90 3.87 0.92 -11.92
C TYR A 90 4.50 -0.01 -12.97
N GLY A 91 5.83 -0.05 -13.03
CA GLY A 91 6.57 -0.87 -14.00
C GLY A 91 6.27 -0.53 -15.48
N ASP A 92 6.81 -1.36 -16.37
CA ASP A 92 6.81 -1.10 -17.83
C ASP A 92 5.77 -1.94 -18.61
N GLY A 93 4.78 -2.50 -17.91
CA GLY A 93 3.73 -3.31 -18.54
C GLY A 93 2.76 -2.47 -19.39
N LEU A 94 2.04 -3.12 -20.31
CA LEU A 94 0.93 -2.50 -21.05
C LEU A 94 -0.36 -3.27 -20.81
N LEU A 95 -1.47 -2.56 -20.61
CA LEU A 95 -2.79 -3.17 -20.53
C LEU A 95 -3.37 -3.27 -21.94
N VAL A 96 -3.66 -4.49 -22.39
CA VAL A 96 -4.14 -4.76 -23.75
C VAL A 96 -5.49 -5.45 -23.77
N LEU A 97 -6.32 -5.08 -24.76
CA LEU A 97 -7.57 -5.75 -25.10
C LEU A 97 -7.35 -6.63 -26.34
N ASP A 98 -7.71 -7.91 -26.24
CA ASP A 98 -7.85 -8.78 -27.41
C ASP A 98 -9.05 -8.33 -28.23
N ALA A 99 -8.78 -7.79 -29.41
CA ALA A 99 -9.76 -7.25 -30.33
C ALA A 99 -10.75 -8.29 -30.86
N VAL A 100 -10.40 -9.58 -30.79
CA VAL A 100 -11.20 -10.72 -31.29
C VAL A 100 -11.88 -11.46 -30.14
N GLY A 101 -11.10 -11.81 -29.12
CA GLY A 101 -11.58 -12.59 -27.97
C GLY A 101 -12.21 -11.76 -26.85
N GLY A 102 -11.91 -10.46 -26.80
CA GLY A 102 -12.41 -9.54 -25.79
C GLY A 102 -11.72 -9.62 -24.42
N ALA A 103 -10.80 -10.57 -24.23
CA ALA A 103 -10.03 -10.74 -23.00
C ALA A 103 -9.08 -9.56 -22.77
N VAL A 104 -8.79 -9.27 -21.51
CA VAL A 104 -7.88 -8.19 -21.11
C VAL A 104 -6.64 -8.80 -20.48
N HIS A 105 -5.47 -8.38 -20.96
CA HIS A 105 -4.18 -8.87 -20.50
C HIS A 105 -3.26 -7.74 -20.07
N LEU A 106 -2.32 -8.03 -19.18
CA LEU A 106 -1.04 -7.33 -19.16
C LEU A 106 -0.15 -7.93 -20.24
N ALA A 107 0.60 -7.10 -20.94
CA ALA A 107 1.57 -7.49 -21.95
C ALA A 107 2.94 -6.84 -21.68
N THR A 108 4.01 -7.61 -21.87
CA THR A 108 5.38 -7.09 -21.96
C THR A 108 6.11 -7.70 -23.15
N ARG A 109 7.15 -7.00 -23.61
CA ARG A 109 8.01 -7.52 -24.68
C ARG A 109 8.92 -8.62 -24.13
N ARG A 110 8.89 -9.80 -24.76
CA ARG A 110 9.90 -10.84 -24.51
C ARG A 110 11.24 -10.43 -25.15
N PRO A 111 12.38 -10.55 -24.44
CA PRO A 111 13.69 -10.33 -25.04
C PRO A 111 13.99 -11.38 -26.12
N GLY A 112 14.45 -10.92 -27.29
CA GLY A 112 14.92 -11.77 -28.41
C GLY A 112 13.86 -12.04 -29.50
N PRO A 113 14.28 -12.21 -30.78
CA PRO A 113 13.38 -12.48 -31.89
C PRO A 113 13.08 -13.98 -32.09
N PRO A 114 11.87 -14.37 -32.54
CA PRO A 114 10.69 -13.51 -32.71
C PRO A 114 10.03 -13.19 -31.36
N ALA A 115 9.67 -11.92 -31.15
CA ALA A 115 9.15 -11.45 -29.87
C ALA A 115 7.63 -11.70 -29.78
N GLU A 116 7.23 -12.95 -29.55
CA GLU A 116 5.88 -13.19 -29.00
C GLU A 116 5.77 -12.46 -27.65
N PRO A 117 4.74 -11.63 -27.43
CA PRO A 117 4.59 -10.92 -26.17
C PRO A 117 4.26 -11.93 -25.05
N ASP A 118 4.84 -11.71 -23.88
CA ASP A 118 4.38 -12.39 -22.68
C ASP A 118 3.03 -11.76 -22.31
N LEU A 119 2.01 -12.59 -22.06
CA LEU A 119 0.65 -12.17 -21.72
C LEU A 119 0.22 -12.76 -20.39
N GLU A 120 -0.38 -11.93 -19.54
CA GLU A 120 -1.00 -12.35 -18.27
C GLU A 120 -2.45 -11.92 -18.24
N LEU A 121 -3.37 -12.87 -18.06
CA LEU A 121 -4.81 -12.60 -18.08
C LEU A 121 -5.23 -11.79 -16.84
N ILE A 122 -5.81 -10.61 -17.06
CA ILE A 122 -6.34 -9.74 -16.02
C ILE A 122 -7.85 -9.88 -15.88
N ALA A 123 -8.56 -10.04 -16.99
CA ALA A 123 -10.00 -10.26 -16.98
C ALA A 123 -10.44 -11.03 -18.23
N SER A 124 -11.50 -11.83 -18.11
CA SER A 124 -12.14 -12.50 -19.26
C SER A 124 -12.77 -11.52 -20.24
N GLY A 125 -13.01 -10.28 -19.81
CA GLY A 125 -13.31 -9.14 -20.68
C GLY A 125 -13.65 -7.87 -19.90
N LEU A 126 -14.05 -6.82 -20.61
CA LEU A 126 -14.22 -5.47 -20.01
C LEU A 126 -15.25 -5.42 -18.86
N ALA A 127 -16.33 -6.20 -18.93
CA ALA A 127 -17.30 -6.27 -17.84
C ALA A 127 -16.73 -6.96 -16.58
N GLY A 128 -15.91 -8.01 -16.78
CA GLY A 128 -15.18 -8.68 -15.70
C GLY A 128 -14.16 -7.73 -15.08
N LEU A 129 -13.36 -7.07 -15.91
CA LEU A 129 -12.37 -6.08 -15.50
C LEU A 129 -13.00 -5.02 -14.58
N VAL A 130 -14.06 -4.34 -15.04
CA VAL A 130 -14.71 -3.28 -14.27
C VAL A 130 -15.23 -3.77 -12.92
N ARG A 131 -15.76 -4.99 -12.85
CA ARG A 131 -16.23 -5.57 -11.58
C ARG A 131 -15.10 -5.84 -10.61
N LEU A 132 -13.98 -6.37 -11.11
CA LEU A 132 -12.77 -6.60 -10.31
C LEU A 132 -12.18 -5.25 -9.83
N LEU A 133 -12.10 -4.25 -10.71
CA LEU A 133 -11.69 -2.88 -10.36
C LEU A 133 -12.58 -2.31 -9.24
N ARG A 134 -13.90 -2.43 -9.38
CA ARG A 134 -14.87 -1.98 -8.38
C ARG A 134 -14.68 -2.69 -7.04
N GLU A 135 -14.44 -4.00 -7.06
CA GLU A 135 -14.23 -4.78 -5.84
C GLU A 135 -12.94 -4.36 -5.11
N ALA A 136 -11.86 -4.11 -5.85
CA ALA A 136 -10.62 -3.56 -5.27
C ALA A 136 -10.84 -2.16 -4.68
N VAL A 137 -11.50 -1.27 -5.42
CA VAL A 137 -11.80 0.10 -4.96
C VAL A 137 -12.76 0.11 -3.76
N ALA A 138 -13.68 -0.85 -3.66
CA ALA A 138 -14.61 -0.95 -2.54
C ALA A 138 -13.88 -1.20 -1.21
N LEU A 139 -12.80 -1.99 -1.22
CA LEU A 139 -11.94 -2.17 -0.04
C LEU A 139 -11.29 -0.85 0.39
N ARG A 140 -10.71 -0.13 -0.58
CA ARG A 140 -10.09 1.19 -0.36
C ARG A 140 -11.09 2.18 0.25
N ARG A 141 -12.30 2.27 -0.31
CA ARG A 141 -13.35 3.16 0.21
C ARG A 141 -13.83 2.76 1.59
N GLY A 142 -14.00 1.46 1.85
CA GLY A 142 -14.36 0.95 3.17
C GLY A 142 -13.31 1.25 4.24
N ALA A 143 -12.02 1.29 3.86
CA ALA A 143 -10.95 1.71 4.76
C ALA A 143 -11.10 3.19 5.15
N ALA A 144 -11.41 4.04 4.17
CA ALA A 144 -11.57 5.49 4.35
C ALA A 144 -12.90 5.91 5.00
N ASP A 145 -13.94 5.07 4.97
CA ASP A 145 -15.27 5.39 5.51
C ASP A 145 -15.28 5.42 7.06
N PRO A 146 -15.45 6.60 7.68
CA PRO A 146 -15.56 6.72 9.14
C PRO A 146 -16.90 6.18 9.68
N ALA A 147 -17.93 6.08 8.83
CA ALA A 147 -19.27 5.63 9.19
C ALA A 147 -19.43 4.10 9.18
N ALA A 148 -18.42 3.35 8.70
CA ALA A 148 -18.41 1.88 8.68
C ALA A 148 -18.48 1.21 10.07
N GLY A 149 -18.48 2.01 11.14
CA GLY A 149 -18.75 1.60 12.51
C GLY A 149 -17.54 1.04 13.25
N PRO A 150 -17.68 0.78 14.57
CA PRO A 150 -16.59 0.45 15.48
C PRO A 150 -16.19 -1.02 15.42
N LEU A 151 -16.08 -1.59 14.21
CA LEU A 151 -15.44 -2.88 14.06
C LEU A 151 -13.99 -2.74 14.56
N ARG A 152 -13.57 -3.61 15.48
CA ARG A 152 -12.15 -3.78 15.80
C ARG A 152 -11.45 -4.29 14.55
N ARG A 153 -10.89 -3.34 13.79
CA ARG A 153 -10.00 -3.61 12.66
C ARG A 153 -8.65 -4.06 13.25
N GLY A 154 -8.03 -5.04 12.60
CA GLY A 154 -6.80 -5.66 13.05
C GLY A 154 -6.47 -6.87 12.19
N PRO A 155 -5.30 -7.51 12.37
CA PRO A 155 -4.77 -8.49 11.42
C PRO A 155 -5.73 -9.62 11.04
N ALA A 156 -6.45 -10.18 12.03
CA ALA A 156 -7.44 -11.23 11.78
C ALA A 156 -8.64 -10.74 10.96
N ALA A 157 -9.08 -9.49 11.20
CA ALA A 157 -10.14 -8.88 10.43
C ALA A 157 -9.66 -8.56 9.00
N CYS A 158 -8.44 -8.06 8.82
CA CYS A 158 -7.86 -7.82 7.49
C CYS A 158 -7.84 -9.10 6.66
N ARG A 159 -7.33 -10.20 7.25
CA ARG A 159 -7.30 -11.52 6.59
C ARG A 159 -8.69 -11.97 6.13
N ARG A 160 -9.72 -11.77 6.96
CA ARG A 160 -11.10 -12.12 6.60
C ARG A 160 -11.63 -11.26 5.45
N VAL A 161 -11.37 -9.95 5.49
CA VAL A 161 -11.82 -9.02 4.44
C VAL A 161 -11.11 -9.29 3.11
N ILE A 162 -9.79 -9.53 3.14
CA ILE A 162 -8.99 -9.95 1.99
C ILE A 162 -9.55 -11.25 1.41
N ALA A 163 -9.72 -12.29 2.23
CA ALA A 163 -10.23 -13.58 1.77
C ALA A 163 -11.63 -13.47 1.15
N ALA A 164 -12.52 -12.68 1.77
CA ALA A 164 -13.87 -12.47 1.27
C ALA A 164 -13.88 -11.66 -0.04
N ALA A 165 -12.97 -10.71 -0.21
CA ALA A 165 -12.81 -9.97 -1.46
C ALA A 165 -12.24 -10.86 -2.57
N GLU A 166 -11.21 -11.67 -2.29
CA GLU A 166 -10.68 -12.66 -3.23
C GLU A 166 -11.75 -13.69 -3.65
N GLU A 167 -12.62 -14.11 -2.73
CA GLU A 167 -13.78 -14.97 -3.03
C GLU A 167 -14.78 -14.28 -3.96
N ARG A 168 -15.20 -13.06 -3.64
CA ARG A 168 -16.11 -12.30 -4.52
C ARG A 168 -15.51 -12.02 -5.88
N MET A 169 -14.22 -11.68 -5.97
CA MET A 169 -13.53 -11.48 -7.25
C MET A 169 -13.56 -12.75 -8.10
N ARG A 170 -13.32 -13.92 -7.51
CA ARG A 170 -13.44 -15.21 -8.21
C ARG A 170 -14.87 -15.50 -8.69
N GLU A 171 -15.89 -15.11 -7.93
CA GLU A 171 -17.29 -15.26 -8.35
C GLU A 171 -17.66 -14.34 -9.52
N LEU A 172 -17.10 -13.11 -9.51
CA LEU A 172 -17.31 -12.07 -10.51
C LEU A 172 -16.65 -12.41 -11.85
N ASP A 173 -15.41 -12.87 -11.82
CA ASP A 173 -14.65 -13.31 -12.99
C ASP A 173 -13.67 -14.43 -12.60
N PRO A 174 -14.01 -15.71 -12.82
CA PRO A 174 -13.16 -16.83 -12.41
C PRO A 174 -11.95 -17.05 -13.30
N ALA A 175 -11.94 -16.55 -14.54
CA ALA A 175 -10.92 -16.88 -15.53
C ALA A 175 -9.48 -16.44 -15.13
N PRO A 176 -9.25 -15.24 -14.57
CA PRO A 176 -7.93 -14.80 -14.14
C PRO A 176 -7.33 -15.62 -13.00
N PHE A 177 -8.16 -16.34 -12.22
CA PHE A 177 -7.73 -17.04 -11.00
C PHE A 177 -7.27 -18.49 -11.26
N GLY A 178 -7.34 -18.96 -12.51
CA GLY A 178 -6.84 -20.29 -12.88
C GLY A 178 -7.44 -21.43 -12.05
N THR A 179 -6.75 -22.58 -12.06
CA THR A 179 -7.17 -23.79 -11.33
C THR A 179 -6.70 -23.81 -9.88
N ASP A 180 -5.61 -23.12 -9.56
CA ASP A 180 -5.09 -22.98 -8.20
C ASP A 180 -5.76 -21.84 -7.41
N GLY A 181 -6.70 -21.13 -8.05
CA GLY A 181 -7.45 -20.02 -7.45
C GLY A 181 -6.62 -18.75 -7.28
N SER A 182 -5.43 -18.67 -7.89
CA SER A 182 -4.52 -17.53 -7.81
C SER A 182 -4.62 -16.63 -9.04
N ALA A 183 -4.92 -15.35 -8.84
CA ALA A 183 -4.69 -14.30 -9.84
C ALA A 183 -3.64 -13.33 -9.28
N PRO A 184 -2.35 -13.43 -9.68
CA PRO A 184 -1.25 -12.71 -9.03
C PRO A 184 -1.50 -11.22 -8.85
N TYR A 185 -1.92 -10.53 -9.93
CA TYR A 185 -2.25 -9.12 -9.88
C TYR A 185 -3.35 -8.79 -8.85
N TRP A 186 -4.51 -9.46 -8.94
CA TRP A 186 -5.64 -9.19 -8.05
C TRP A 186 -5.37 -9.58 -6.60
N SER A 187 -4.72 -10.71 -6.36
CA SER A 187 -4.35 -11.16 -5.02
C SER A 187 -3.36 -10.20 -4.35
N THR A 188 -2.34 -9.72 -5.08
CA THR A 188 -1.39 -8.73 -4.52
C THR A 188 -2.09 -7.42 -4.21
N LEU A 189 -2.89 -6.91 -5.16
CA LEU A 189 -3.62 -5.66 -4.98
C LEU A 189 -4.59 -5.71 -3.80
N VAL A 190 -5.45 -6.74 -3.72
CA VAL A 190 -6.43 -6.87 -2.62
C VAL A 190 -5.74 -6.97 -1.27
N ARG A 191 -4.56 -7.60 -1.20
CA ARG A 191 -3.77 -7.62 0.04
C ARG A 191 -3.29 -6.24 0.41
N ALA A 192 -2.71 -5.49 -0.53
CA ALA A 192 -2.27 -4.11 -0.30
C ALA A 192 -3.43 -3.21 0.16
N GLU A 193 -4.59 -3.28 -0.51
CA GLU A 193 -5.80 -2.54 -0.12
C GLU A 193 -6.37 -3.02 1.22
N GLY A 194 -6.25 -4.30 1.54
CA GLY A 194 -6.64 -4.87 2.82
C GLY A 194 -5.75 -4.40 3.99
N LEU A 195 -4.50 -4.01 3.72
CA LEU A 195 -3.64 -3.39 4.73
C LEU A 195 -4.12 -1.97 5.07
N ARG A 196 -4.55 -1.17 4.09
CA ARG A 196 -5.22 0.14 4.33
C ARG A 196 -6.41 0.00 5.26
N TRP A 197 -7.18 -1.06 5.06
CA TRP A 197 -8.36 -1.35 5.88
C TRP A 197 -8.02 -1.77 7.31
N GLY A 198 -6.77 -2.14 7.61
CA GLY A 198 -6.47 -2.93 8.79
C GLY A 198 -6.53 -2.25 10.15
N ALA A 199 -6.57 -0.93 10.20
CA ALA A 199 -6.78 -0.18 11.42
C ALA A 199 -7.98 0.76 11.30
N SER A 200 -8.65 0.98 12.43
CA SER A 200 -9.72 1.97 12.53
C SER A 200 -9.09 3.32 12.84
N ARG A 201 -9.53 4.39 12.17
CA ARG A 201 -9.21 5.74 12.64
C ARG A 201 -9.77 5.89 14.04
N GLY A 202 -8.99 6.51 14.93
CA GLY A 202 -9.44 6.86 16.26
C GLY A 202 -10.60 7.84 16.21
N ASP A 203 -11.30 7.98 17.33
CA ASP A 203 -12.45 8.88 17.48
C ASP A 203 -12.09 10.37 17.58
N GLY A 204 -10.80 10.71 17.35
CA GLY A 204 -10.27 12.07 17.44
C GLY A 204 -10.07 12.56 18.89
N THR A 205 -10.32 11.74 19.91
CA THR A 205 -10.17 12.09 21.33
C THR A 205 -8.94 11.48 22.00
N GLY A 206 -8.13 10.74 21.24
CA GLY A 206 -6.91 10.14 21.74
C GLY A 206 -5.92 9.74 20.65
N LEU A 207 -5.69 8.44 20.49
CA LEU A 207 -4.77 7.93 19.47
C LEU A 207 -5.36 8.07 18.06
N ALA A 208 -4.48 8.25 17.07
CA ALA A 208 -4.82 8.30 15.65
C ALA A 208 -5.49 7.01 15.16
N PHE A 209 -5.15 5.87 15.76
CA PHE A 209 -5.70 4.56 15.40
C PHE A 209 -6.08 3.74 16.65
N ASP A 210 -7.21 3.03 16.55
CA ASP A 210 -7.59 1.98 17.50
C ASP A 210 -7.00 0.65 17.01
N LEU A 211 -6.01 0.14 17.75
CA LEU A 211 -5.23 -1.03 17.36
C LEU A 211 -5.69 -2.29 18.10
N ALA A 212 -5.84 -3.38 17.34
CA ALA A 212 -6.05 -4.69 17.93
C ALA A 212 -4.74 -5.27 18.51
N PRO A 213 -4.76 -5.95 19.68
CA PRO A 213 -3.57 -6.53 20.31
C PRO A 213 -2.75 -7.46 19.40
N GLU A 214 -3.41 -8.13 18.46
CA GLU A 214 -2.78 -9.03 17.49
C GLU A 214 -1.79 -8.28 16.59
N LEU A 215 -1.99 -6.97 16.36
CA LEU A 215 -1.06 -6.16 15.57
C LEU A 215 0.30 -6.07 16.27
N VAL A 216 0.32 -5.75 17.57
CA VAL A 216 1.57 -5.70 18.35
C VAL A 216 2.21 -7.07 18.44
N ALA A 217 1.42 -8.13 18.67
CA ALA A 217 1.92 -9.50 18.73
C ALA A 217 2.51 -10.00 17.39
N GLU A 218 2.01 -9.52 16.24
CA GLU A 218 2.57 -9.84 14.93
C GLU A 218 3.87 -9.08 14.63
N LEU A 219 4.12 -7.95 15.31
CA LEU A 219 5.35 -7.15 15.21
C LEU A 219 6.48 -7.69 16.11
N GLY A 220 6.13 -8.30 17.24
CA GLY A 220 7.10 -8.79 18.21
C GLY A 220 6.45 -9.17 19.54
N GLU A 221 7.29 -9.52 20.52
CA GLU A 221 6.79 -9.82 21.88
C GLU A 221 6.34 -8.52 22.57
N PRO A 222 5.08 -8.40 23.02
CA PRO A 222 4.60 -7.15 23.62
C PRO A 222 5.24 -6.86 24.98
N VAL A 223 5.99 -5.76 25.08
CA VAL A 223 6.51 -5.19 26.32
C VAL A 223 5.53 -4.15 26.84
N ARG A 224 4.92 -4.45 27.99
CA ARG A 224 3.93 -3.58 28.63
C ARG A 224 4.53 -2.88 29.85
N HIS A 225 4.12 -1.65 30.06
CA HIS A 225 4.49 -0.88 31.24
C HIS A 225 3.32 -0.87 32.23
N PRO A 226 3.48 -1.43 33.44
CA PRO A 226 2.44 -1.36 34.46
C PRO A 226 2.08 0.09 34.78
N ALA A 227 0.80 0.38 35.04
CA ALA A 227 0.34 1.74 35.32
C ALA A 227 1.10 2.39 36.49
N ALA A 228 1.48 1.61 37.51
CA ALA A 228 2.26 2.09 38.65
C ALA A 228 3.73 2.43 38.31
N GLY A 229 4.23 1.98 37.16
CA GLY A 229 5.58 2.25 36.68
C GLY A 229 5.63 3.29 35.55
N LEU A 230 4.50 3.92 35.21
CA LEU A 230 4.48 5.00 34.23
C LEU A 230 5.07 6.29 34.85
N PRO A 231 6.00 6.97 34.17
CA PRO A 231 6.56 8.23 34.66
C PRO A 231 5.49 9.33 34.78
N ALA A 232 5.67 10.24 35.73
CA ALA A 232 4.76 11.39 35.91
C ALA A 232 4.68 12.30 34.68
N ALA A 233 5.72 12.33 33.84
CA ALA A 233 5.75 13.07 32.59
C ALA A 233 4.76 12.52 31.54
N LEU A 234 4.31 11.27 31.67
CA LEU A 234 3.32 10.67 30.77
C LEU A 234 1.90 11.06 31.21
N THR A 235 1.46 12.25 30.81
CA THR A 235 0.10 12.75 31.08
C THR A 235 -0.89 12.45 29.96
N HIS A 236 -0.40 12.05 28.78
CA HIS A 236 -1.25 11.66 27.66
C HIS A 236 -1.92 10.31 27.93
N GLY A 237 -3.14 10.35 28.47
CA GLY A 237 -3.91 9.16 28.86
C GLY A 237 -4.04 8.08 27.78
N PRO A 238 -4.33 8.41 26.51
CA PRO A 238 -4.39 7.43 25.42
C PRO A 238 -3.07 6.67 25.21
N THR A 239 -1.93 7.36 25.25
CA THR A 239 -0.60 6.74 25.16
C THR A 239 -0.33 5.86 26.37
N GLY A 240 -0.66 6.31 27.58
CA GLY A 240 -0.57 5.51 28.80
C GLY A 240 -1.35 4.20 28.69
N ARG A 241 -2.60 4.26 28.22
CA ARG A 241 -3.42 3.06 27.99
C ARG A 241 -2.77 2.11 26.99
N LEU A 242 -2.31 2.59 25.84
CA LEU A 242 -1.63 1.75 24.84
C LEU A 242 -0.41 1.04 25.45
N LEU A 243 0.43 1.75 26.20
CA LEU A 243 1.62 1.18 26.84
C LEU A 243 1.28 0.14 27.92
N THR A 244 0.15 0.30 28.63
CA THR A 244 -0.30 -0.64 29.66
C THR A 244 -1.07 -1.85 29.10
N GLU A 245 -1.92 -1.64 28.09
CA GLU A 245 -2.90 -2.61 27.62
C GLU A 245 -2.43 -3.37 26.38
N LEU A 246 -1.62 -2.75 25.52
CA LEU A 246 -1.10 -3.36 24.29
C LEU A 246 0.40 -3.63 24.44
N GLY A 247 1.16 -2.59 24.79
CA GLY A 247 2.62 -2.59 24.86
C GLY A 247 3.30 -2.22 23.55
N LEU A 248 4.64 -2.25 23.56
CA LEU A 248 5.50 -2.04 22.41
C LEU A 248 6.15 -3.37 21.98
N PRO A 249 6.38 -3.63 20.68
CA PRO A 249 6.88 -4.91 20.20
C PRO A 249 8.40 -5.03 20.36
N ALA A 250 8.86 -5.86 21.29
CA ALA A 250 10.29 -6.19 21.40
C ALA A 250 10.76 -7.04 20.22
N GLY A 251 11.99 -6.78 19.76
CA GLY A 251 12.63 -7.52 18.67
C GLY A 251 12.19 -7.09 17.26
N HIS A 252 11.38 -6.03 17.14
CA HIS A 252 11.01 -5.49 15.84
C HIS A 252 12.20 -4.75 15.21
N ARG A 253 12.40 -4.93 13.90
CA ARG A 253 13.58 -4.44 13.18
C ARG A 253 13.74 -2.91 13.18
N LEU A 254 12.62 -2.16 13.13
CA LEU A 254 12.63 -0.69 13.13
C LEU A 254 12.46 -0.11 14.54
N LEU A 255 11.93 -0.91 15.47
CA LEU A 255 11.75 -0.53 16.87
C LEU A 255 12.74 -1.35 17.70
N ARG A 256 14.03 -1.02 17.54
CA ARG A 256 15.14 -1.70 18.21
C ARG A 256 15.08 -1.43 19.70
N ASP A 257 15.63 -2.31 20.52
CA ASP A 257 15.91 -2.04 21.94
C ASP A 257 14.77 -1.37 22.72
N VAL A 258 13.54 -1.86 22.52
CA VAL A 258 12.35 -1.35 23.22
C VAL A 258 12.61 -1.33 24.72
N SER A 259 12.51 -0.14 25.31
CA SER A 259 12.88 0.06 26.69
C SER A 259 11.88 -0.62 27.62
N ARG A 260 12.38 -1.28 28.66
CA ARG A 260 11.54 -1.80 29.76
C ARG A 260 11.24 -0.76 30.81
N GLN A 261 12.01 0.33 30.84
CA GLN A 261 11.86 1.44 31.76
C GLN A 261 11.80 2.75 30.99
N LEU A 262 10.71 3.48 31.17
CA LEU A 262 10.53 4.78 30.52
C LEU A 262 11.25 5.83 31.36
N LEU A 263 12.39 6.32 30.86
CA LEU A 263 13.17 7.38 31.49
C LEU A 263 13.11 8.64 30.61
N PRO A 264 13.11 9.85 31.22
CA PRO A 264 13.40 11.07 30.48
C PRO A 264 14.72 10.94 29.71
N LEU A 265 14.80 11.52 28.52
CA LEU A 265 15.97 11.39 27.64
C LEU A 265 17.24 11.89 28.35
N ALA A 266 17.14 12.97 29.12
CA ALA A 266 18.28 13.49 29.89
C ALA A 266 18.78 12.54 30.99
N GLU A 267 17.96 11.61 31.46
CA GLU A 267 18.39 10.57 32.41
C GLU A 267 18.93 9.35 31.68
N ALA A 268 18.34 9.00 30.53
CA ALA A 268 18.76 7.86 29.72
C ALA A 268 20.10 8.11 29.01
N GLU A 269 20.30 9.34 28.52
CA GLU A 269 21.45 9.77 27.73
C GLU A 269 21.98 11.12 28.25
N PRO A 270 22.58 11.19 29.46
CA PRO A 270 22.97 12.45 30.09
C PRO A 270 24.02 13.24 29.29
N TRP A 271 24.92 12.52 28.62
CA TRP A 271 25.99 13.08 27.78
C TRP A 271 25.45 13.98 26.67
N ARG A 272 24.21 13.76 26.23
CA ARG A 272 23.55 14.53 25.17
C ARG A 272 23.22 15.96 25.61
N PHE A 273 23.11 16.21 26.91
CA PHE A 273 22.75 17.53 27.47
C PHE A 273 23.81 18.10 28.41
N ASP A 274 25.03 17.56 28.36
CA ASP A 274 26.14 18.00 29.22
C ASP A 274 26.92 19.12 28.53
N GLU A 275 26.64 20.38 28.91
CA GLU A 275 27.27 21.57 28.31
C GLU A 275 28.81 21.58 28.44
N ASP A 276 29.40 20.75 29.31
CA ASP A 276 30.85 20.64 29.50
C ASP A 276 31.53 19.65 28.54
N LEU A 277 30.78 18.91 27.72
CA LEU A 277 31.32 18.02 26.69
C LEU A 277 31.41 18.74 25.34
N ASP A 278 32.59 18.69 24.70
CA ASP A 278 32.77 19.19 23.32
C ASP A 278 31.87 18.45 22.29
N GLU A 279 31.35 17.27 22.66
CA GLU A 279 30.40 16.44 21.90
C GLU A 279 28.93 16.74 22.23
N ALA A 280 28.62 17.72 23.08
CA ALA A 280 27.26 18.14 23.40
C ALA A 280 26.65 18.92 22.22
N GLU A 281 26.30 18.17 21.18
CA GLU A 281 25.74 18.65 19.92
C GLU A 281 24.22 18.36 19.85
N ASP A 282 23.47 18.43 20.96
CA ASP A 282 22.03 18.19 20.86
C ASP A 282 21.29 19.42 20.30
N ASP A 283 21.06 19.35 19.00
CA ASP A 283 20.21 20.26 18.22
C ASP A 283 18.74 20.28 18.68
N ARG A 284 18.35 19.46 19.67
CA ARG A 284 16.96 19.25 20.14
C ARG A 284 16.81 19.36 21.67
N PRO A 285 17.10 20.52 22.28
CA PRO A 285 16.96 20.70 23.73
C PRO A 285 15.54 20.48 24.25
N HIS A 286 14.51 20.60 23.39
CA HIS A 286 13.12 20.33 23.76
C HIS A 286 12.84 18.85 24.06
N GLN A 287 13.69 17.92 23.59
CA GLN A 287 13.54 16.48 23.81
C GLN A 287 14.03 16.03 25.19
N ARG A 288 14.64 16.93 25.99
CA ARG A 288 15.21 16.64 27.32
C ARG A 288 14.28 15.82 28.22
N ASP A 289 13.01 16.20 28.26
CA ASP A 289 11.99 15.59 29.12
C ASP A 289 11.16 14.51 28.40
N PHE A 290 11.46 14.22 27.13
CA PHE A 290 10.75 13.16 26.39
C PHE A 290 11.20 11.79 26.89
N LEU A 291 10.29 10.81 26.83
CA LEU A 291 10.56 9.48 27.33
C LEU A 291 11.27 8.64 26.28
N ARG A 292 12.41 8.03 26.62
CA ARG A 292 13.15 7.11 25.75
C ARG A 292 12.41 5.77 25.66
N ILE A 293 11.98 5.38 24.45
CA ILE A 293 11.13 4.18 24.24
C ILE A 293 11.79 3.06 23.44
N GLY A 294 12.76 3.36 22.58
CA GLY A 294 13.42 2.36 21.70
C GLY A 294 14.43 3.01 20.78
N GLY A 295 15.14 2.23 19.96
CA GLY A 295 16.05 2.71 18.93
C GLY A 295 15.41 2.65 17.54
N TRP A 296 15.74 3.63 16.72
CA TRP A 296 15.46 3.71 15.29
C TRP A 296 16.74 3.34 14.50
N PRO A 297 16.67 3.00 13.20
CA PRO A 297 17.86 2.95 12.34
C PRO A 297 18.73 4.22 12.41
N TYR A 298 19.98 4.11 11.92
CA TYR A 298 21.01 5.18 12.00
C TYR A 298 21.35 5.59 13.44
N ASP A 299 21.26 4.63 14.35
CA ASP A 299 21.59 4.78 15.78
C ASP A 299 20.88 5.95 16.49
N CYS A 300 19.74 6.36 15.92
CA CYS A 300 18.86 7.33 16.53
C CYS A 300 18.04 6.68 17.66
N GLY A 301 17.83 7.39 18.76
CA GLY A 301 16.85 7.04 19.78
C GLY A 301 15.43 7.43 19.34
N ILE A 302 14.44 6.62 19.69
CA ILE A 302 13.03 6.94 19.60
C ILE A 302 12.58 7.49 20.94
N VAL A 303 11.99 8.67 20.90
CA VAL A 303 11.55 9.42 22.08
C VAL A 303 10.10 9.82 21.96
N LEU A 304 9.42 9.89 23.10
CA LEU A 304 7.98 10.11 23.22
C LEU A 304 7.72 11.36 24.06
N ASP A 305 7.03 12.35 23.49
CA ASP A 305 6.46 13.43 24.29
C ASP A 305 5.32 12.86 25.14
N GLY A 306 5.57 12.70 26.44
CA GLY A 306 4.59 12.17 27.39
C GLY A 306 3.33 13.03 27.52
N ARG A 307 3.35 14.29 27.07
CA ARG A 307 2.22 15.22 27.17
C ARG A 307 1.27 15.12 25.98
N THR A 308 1.81 14.99 24.78
CA THR A 308 1.04 14.99 23.53
C THR A 308 0.90 13.60 22.91
N GLY A 309 1.77 12.66 23.29
CA GLY A 309 1.86 11.35 22.66
C GLY A 309 2.70 11.34 21.38
N ARG A 310 3.20 12.50 20.91
CA ARG A 310 4.03 12.63 19.70
C ARG A 310 5.31 11.82 19.81
N VAL A 311 5.68 11.19 18.71
CA VAL A 311 6.89 10.38 18.61
C VAL A 311 7.92 11.07 17.74
N GLU A 312 9.15 11.15 18.24
CA GLU A 312 10.28 11.72 17.55
C GLU A 312 11.48 10.78 17.57
N VAL A 313 12.46 11.09 16.72
CA VAL A 313 13.81 10.54 16.82
C VAL A 313 14.80 11.60 17.31
N THR A 314 15.84 11.16 17.99
CA THR A 314 17.02 11.98 18.27
C THR A 314 17.78 12.29 16.97
N ALA A 315 18.67 13.28 16.97
CA ALA A 315 19.60 13.45 15.85
C ALA A 315 20.56 12.25 15.78
N GLY A 316 20.91 11.86 14.55
CA GLY A 316 21.95 10.88 14.28
C GLY A 316 23.33 11.52 14.16
N ASP A 317 24.36 10.69 14.12
CA ASP A 317 25.74 11.16 14.06
C ASP A 317 26.08 11.74 12.68
N GLY A 318 26.61 12.96 12.62
CA GLY A 318 27.34 13.49 11.46
C GLY A 318 26.68 14.63 10.67
N GLU A 319 25.37 14.88 10.79
CA GLU A 319 24.70 16.05 10.19
C GLU A 319 23.72 16.72 11.18
N GLU A 320 23.93 18.01 11.44
CA GLU A 320 23.06 18.81 12.29
C GLU A 320 21.61 18.78 11.77
N GLY A 321 20.65 18.47 12.64
CA GLY A 321 19.24 18.43 12.26
C GLY A 321 18.83 17.20 11.45
N TRP A 322 19.70 16.21 11.22
CA TRP A 322 19.37 15.01 10.44
C TRP A 322 19.31 13.73 11.30
N PRO A 323 18.32 12.85 11.09
CA PRO A 323 17.07 13.11 10.36
C PRO A 323 16.22 14.15 11.11
N GLU A 324 15.25 14.78 10.44
CA GLU A 324 14.30 15.66 11.12
C GLU A 324 13.57 14.92 12.26
N ALA A 325 13.32 15.60 13.37
CA ALA A 325 12.87 14.96 14.62
C ALA A 325 11.54 14.20 14.50
N TYR A 326 10.54 14.74 13.79
CA TYR A 326 9.22 14.11 13.72
C TYR A 326 9.29 12.70 13.11
N LEU A 327 8.88 11.69 13.89
CA LEU A 327 8.72 10.33 13.41
C LEU A 327 7.25 10.06 13.10
N ASN A 328 6.37 10.26 14.09
CA ASN A 328 4.94 10.00 13.97
C ASN A 328 4.09 10.84 14.94
N GLN A 329 2.83 11.05 14.57
CA GLN A 329 1.87 11.80 15.39
C GLN A 329 1.64 11.15 16.77
N ASP A 330 1.67 9.82 16.84
CA ASP A 330 1.63 9.04 18.08
C ASP A 330 2.11 7.58 17.89
N LEU A 331 2.15 6.82 18.99
CA LEU A 331 2.54 5.40 18.99
C LEU A 331 1.62 4.52 18.14
N SER A 332 0.33 4.85 18.02
CA SER A 332 -0.59 4.03 17.23
C SER A 332 -0.30 4.13 15.73
N ALA A 333 0.03 5.33 15.26
CA ALA A 333 0.46 5.56 13.88
C ALA A 333 1.80 4.85 13.60
N LEU A 334 2.78 4.97 14.50
CA LEU A 334 4.07 4.28 14.39
C LEU A 334 3.91 2.75 14.29
N LEU A 335 3.12 2.14 15.18
CA LEU A 335 2.89 0.70 15.18
C LEU A 335 2.16 0.24 13.91
N LEU A 336 1.15 0.99 13.46
CA LEU A 336 0.44 0.69 12.22
C LEU A 336 1.35 0.77 10.98
N MET A 337 2.23 1.77 10.92
CA MET A 337 3.20 1.89 9.84
C MET A 337 4.19 0.73 9.85
N CYS A 338 4.79 0.41 11.00
CA CYS A 338 5.65 -0.77 11.14
C CYS A 338 4.96 -2.05 10.65
N TRP A 339 3.71 -2.27 11.06
CA TRP A 339 2.96 -3.46 10.67
C TRP A 339 2.66 -3.48 9.17
N THR A 340 2.26 -2.35 8.60
CA THR A 340 2.04 -2.20 7.15
C THR A 340 3.29 -2.54 6.36
N VAL A 341 4.45 -2.02 6.76
CA VAL A 341 5.73 -2.31 6.08
C VAL A 341 6.08 -3.78 6.19
N ASP A 342 5.98 -4.39 7.38
CA ASP A 342 6.29 -5.82 7.56
C ASP A 342 5.35 -6.74 6.77
N ARG A 343 4.09 -6.35 6.59
CA ARG A 343 3.16 -7.08 5.71
C ARG A 343 3.54 -6.94 4.25
N ILE A 344 3.88 -5.75 3.79
CA ILE A 344 4.33 -5.53 2.40
C ILE A 344 5.62 -6.29 2.12
N ARG A 345 6.58 -6.28 3.04
CA ARG A 345 7.80 -7.09 2.95
C ARG A 345 7.52 -8.58 2.89
N ALA A 346 6.59 -9.07 3.71
CA ALA A 346 6.19 -10.47 3.66
C ALA A 346 5.56 -10.84 2.32
N GLU A 347 4.75 -9.96 1.71
CA GLU A 347 4.20 -10.18 0.36
C GLU A 347 5.28 -10.07 -0.73
N HIS A 348 6.18 -9.09 -0.65
CA HIS A 348 7.31 -8.92 -1.56
C HIS A 348 8.23 -10.16 -1.53
N GLY A 349 8.58 -10.64 -0.33
CA GLY A 349 9.40 -11.85 -0.15
C GLY A 349 8.73 -13.11 -0.70
N ARG A 350 7.40 -13.25 -0.62
CA ARG A 350 6.67 -14.35 -1.28
C ARG A 350 6.72 -14.26 -2.80
N GLY A 351 6.74 -13.04 -3.35
CA GLY A 351 6.92 -12.79 -4.79
C GLY A 351 8.34 -13.11 -5.28
N ALA A 352 9.36 -12.77 -4.48
CA ALA A 352 10.77 -12.97 -4.78
C ALA A 352 11.24 -14.43 -4.65
N ALA A 353 10.61 -15.25 -3.80
CA ALA A 353 11.03 -16.62 -3.48
C ALA A 353 10.80 -17.68 -4.59
N GLY A 354 10.57 -17.28 -5.84
CA GLY A 354 10.95 -18.11 -6.99
C GLY A 354 10.07 -17.98 -8.23
N PRO A 355 10.64 -18.22 -9.43
CA PRO A 355 9.83 -18.49 -10.60
C PRO A 355 9.10 -19.83 -10.40
N ARG A 356 7.76 -19.82 -10.47
CA ARG A 356 7.03 -21.06 -10.74
C ARG A 356 7.56 -21.64 -12.05
N ARG A 357 7.77 -22.95 -12.11
CA ARG A 357 8.20 -23.65 -13.34
C ARG A 357 7.34 -23.20 -14.53
N GLY A 358 7.97 -22.52 -15.49
CA GLY A 358 7.40 -22.16 -16.78
C GLY A 358 6.85 -20.73 -16.88
N GLY A 359 7.71 -19.79 -17.31
CA GLY A 359 7.30 -18.47 -17.80
C GLY A 359 7.72 -17.30 -16.91
N ARG A 360 8.26 -16.25 -17.54
CA ARG A 360 8.40 -14.93 -16.92
C ARG A 360 6.99 -14.37 -16.69
N ARG A 361 6.69 -13.86 -15.49
CA ARG A 361 5.42 -13.16 -15.25
C ARG A 361 5.48 -11.78 -15.88
N VAL A 362 4.36 -11.34 -16.45
CA VAL A 362 4.23 -9.97 -16.96
C VAL A 362 4.01 -9.03 -15.79
N PHE A 363 3.18 -9.45 -14.84
CA PHE A 363 2.98 -8.74 -13.59
C PHE A 363 4.17 -8.94 -12.66
N ASP A 364 4.73 -7.83 -12.18
CA ASP A 364 5.69 -7.79 -11.10
C ASP A 364 4.99 -7.36 -9.79
N PRO A 365 4.78 -8.29 -8.83
CA PRO A 365 4.23 -7.94 -7.53
C PRO A 365 5.07 -6.92 -6.77
N SER A 366 6.39 -6.94 -6.94
CA SER A 366 7.30 -6.04 -6.25
C SER A 366 7.10 -4.60 -6.69
N ALA A 367 7.06 -4.36 -8.02
CA ALA A 367 6.81 -3.04 -8.58
C ALA A 367 5.46 -2.44 -8.13
N LEU A 368 4.39 -3.26 -8.05
CA LEU A 368 3.10 -2.81 -7.52
C LEU A 368 3.20 -2.42 -6.04
N LEU A 369 3.81 -3.29 -5.22
CA LEU A 369 3.93 -3.06 -3.78
C LEU A 369 4.81 -1.85 -3.45
N GLU A 370 5.89 -1.65 -4.19
CA GLU A 370 6.76 -0.47 -4.11
C GLU A 370 5.99 0.80 -4.47
N GLY A 371 5.29 0.80 -5.61
CA GLY A 371 4.48 1.95 -6.04
C GLY A 371 3.34 2.31 -5.08
N LEU A 372 2.81 1.32 -4.35
CA LEU A 372 1.75 1.56 -3.36
C LEU A 372 2.28 1.93 -1.97
N LEU A 373 3.50 1.54 -1.59
CA LEU A 373 3.98 1.63 -0.21
C LEU A 373 4.02 3.08 0.29
N GLU A 374 4.58 4.00 -0.49
CA GLU A 374 4.67 5.40 -0.08
C GLU A 374 3.28 6.02 0.11
N GLU A 375 2.35 5.78 -0.84
CA GLU A 375 0.97 6.22 -0.71
C GLU A 375 0.28 5.62 0.52
N LEU A 376 0.57 4.37 0.85
CA LEU A 376 0.03 3.69 2.03
C LEU A 376 0.49 4.37 3.32
N LEU A 377 1.78 4.63 3.42
CA LEU A 377 2.38 5.22 4.61
C LEU A 377 2.02 6.70 4.75
N ALA A 378 1.99 7.45 3.66
CA ALA A 378 1.56 8.85 3.64
C ALA A 378 0.09 9.03 4.02
N GLU A 379 -0.80 8.07 3.69
CA GLU A 379 -2.20 8.10 4.15
C GLU A 379 -2.34 7.86 5.67
N ILE A 380 -1.43 7.09 6.27
CA ILE A 380 -1.40 6.83 7.71
C ILE A 380 -0.97 8.08 8.49
N ASP A 381 0.13 8.70 8.08
CA ASP A 381 0.70 9.91 8.70
C ASP A 381 1.38 10.80 7.65
N PRO A 382 0.65 11.76 7.04
CA PRO A 382 1.21 12.61 5.99
C PRO A 382 2.42 13.42 6.43
N ALA A 383 2.48 13.83 7.71
CA ALA A 383 3.58 14.63 8.24
C ALA A 383 4.88 13.82 8.35
N ALA A 384 4.78 12.50 8.53
CA ALA A 384 5.92 11.58 8.56
C ALA A 384 6.61 11.43 7.20
N PHE A 385 5.92 11.79 6.10
CA PHE A 385 6.42 11.72 4.73
C PHE A 385 6.59 13.09 4.05
N ALA A 386 6.38 14.18 4.79
CA ALA A 386 6.29 15.54 4.23
C ALA A 386 7.62 16.08 3.66
N SER A 387 8.77 15.54 4.05
CA SER A 387 10.09 15.93 3.54
C SER A 387 11.03 14.72 3.42
N GLU A 388 12.04 14.82 2.55
CA GLU A 388 13.08 13.79 2.34
C GLU A 388 13.94 13.58 3.59
N ARG A 389 14.03 14.60 4.45
CA ARG A 389 14.77 14.53 5.72
C ARG A 389 13.97 13.86 6.84
N ARG A 390 12.70 13.46 6.61
CA ARG A 390 11.93 12.70 7.60
C ARG A 390 12.49 11.27 7.74
N PRO A 391 12.46 10.68 8.94
CA PRO A 391 13.09 9.38 9.19
C PRO A 391 12.53 8.25 8.31
N TRP A 392 11.22 8.24 8.07
CA TRP A 392 10.57 7.24 7.22
C TRP A 392 10.95 7.39 5.75
N ARG A 393 11.04 8.62 5.25
CA ARG A 393 11.37 8.89 3.85
C ARG A 393 12.85 8.65 3.57
N GLY A 394 13.73 9.09 4.47
CA GLY A 394 15.15 8.76 4.40
C GLY A 394 15.39 7.24 4.40
N LEU A 395 14.66 6.49 5.24
CA LEU A 395 14.73 5.02 5.23
C LEU A 395 14.16 4.39 3.95
N ALA A 396 13.16 5.00 3.31
CA ALA A 396 12.59 4.52 2.04
C ALA A 396 13.58 4.69 0.88
N GLU A 397 14.30 5.81 0.86
CA GLU A 397 15.23 6.19 -0.21
C GLU A 397 16.63 5.58 -0.02
N ASP A 398 16.95 5.05 1.17
CA ASP A 398 18.26 4.46 1.46
C ASP A 398 18.44 3.05 0.89
N GLY A 399 19.00 3.00 -0.31
CA GLY A 399 19.39 1.76 -0.98
C GLY A 399 20.48 0.95 -0.27
N HIS A 400 21.25 1.52 0.67
CA HIS A 400 22.25 0.78 1.45
C HIS A 400 21.62 -0.07 2.54
N MET A 401 20.46 0.35 3.06
CA MET A 401 19.68 -0.38 4.06
C MET A 401 18.63 -1.31 3.45
N GLY A 402 18.59 -1.41 2.11
CA GLY A 402 17.56 -2.14 1.37
C GLY A 402 16.24 -1.37 1.23
N GLY A 403 16.19 -0.11 1.67
CA GLY A 403 14.96 0.67 1.72
C GLY A 403 13.95 0.10 2.73
N LEU A 404 12.67 0.46 2.58
CA LEU A 404 11.61 -0.06 3.45
C LEU A 404 11.29 -1.53 3.18
N ILE A 405 11.57 -2.04 1.97
CA ILE A 405 11.14 -3.36 1.51
C ILE A 405 12.26 -4.41 1.50
N GLY A 406 13.50 -4.00 1.21
CA GLY A 406 14.66 -4.88 1.05
C GLY A 406 15.26 -5.44 2.33
#